data_AF-A0A533YSA9-F1
#
_entry.id   AF-A0A533YSA9-F1
#
_cell.length_a   1.000
_cell.length_b   1.000
_cell.length_c   1.000
_cell.angle_alpha   90.00
_cell.angle_beta   90.00
_cell.angle_gamma   90.00
#
_symmetry.space_group_name_H-M   'P 1'
#
loop_
_entity.id
_entity.type
_entity.pdbx_description
1 polymer ?
#
loop_
_entity_poly.entity_id
_entity_poly.type
_entity_poly.pdbx_seq_one_letter_code
_entity_poly.pdbx_strand_id
1 'polypeptide(L)'
;MRNFSRAILPQVPSRQPASASTTTTISSTRSTLRQSIVKWRGSSPSSSGSGSESLFSFEELREYEWNPMVYTGALGNSIANLIYQEFAPLDQRLKNAAARAAHVPGFLDQAKAVLKNAPAMHVETAINQNKGDVGLFKDELMKAAKGLPPDLQAEVGAASAKAVAALEEFGKWLEKDLKPRATKDEHLGKALFEKKLTFALKSNLTPEQVLRRAESEKARVHAEMYALAAPLYKEYYSEDVAGKD
;
A
#
# COMPACT_ATOMS: atom_id res chain seq x y z
N MET A 1 -46.93 -14.16 63.04
CA MET A 1 -46.37 -14.37 64.38
C MET A 1 -44.95 -14.90 64.25
N ARG A 2 -43.96 -14.12 64.75
CA ARG A 2 -42.56 -14.46 65.12
C ARG A 2 -41.62 -14.99 64.02
N ASN A 3 -40.33 -14.63 63.90
CA ASN A 3 -39.48 -13.52 64.36
C ASN A 3 -38.11 -13.65 63.65
N PHE A 4 -37.57 -12.52 63.17
CA PHE A 4 -36.17 -12.03 63.16
C PHE A 4 -34.92 -12.82 62.66
N SER A 5 -34.25 -12.17 61.69
CA SER A 5 -32.80 -11.82 61.58
C SER A 5 -31.70 -12.88 61.39
N ARG A 6 -31.00 -12.82 60.25
CA ARG A 6 -29.60 -12.32 60.13
C ARG A 6 -29.17 -12.19 58.66
N ALA A 7 -28.55 -11.06 58.33
CA ALA A 7 -27.90 -10.77 57.05
C ALA A 7 -26.49 -11.40 56.99
N ILE A 8 -26.11 -12.00 55.85
CA ILE A 8 -24.71 -12.23 55.43
C ILE A 8 -24.63 -12.11 53.90
N LEU A 9 -23.96 -11.07 53.41
CA LEU A 9 -23.53 -10.88 52.02
C LEU A 9 -22.31 -11.77 51.71
N PRO A 10 -22.21 -12.39 50.52
CA PRO A 10 -20.94 -12.95 50.06
C PRO A 10 -20.08 -11.87 49.36
N GLN A 11 -18.93 -11.64 50.00
CA GLN A 11 -17.72 -10.91 49.65
C GLN A 11 -17.39 -10.69 48.16
N VAL A 12 -16.99 -9.45 47.84
CA VAL A 12 -16.27 -9.06 46.61
C VAL A 12 -14.78 -9.40 46.78
N PRO A 13 -14.14 -10.19 45.88
CA PRO A 13 -12.73 -10.46 46.00
C PRO A 13 -11.89 -9.24 45.59
N SER A 14 -10.95 -8.88 46.47
CA SER A 14 -9.97 -7.81 46.34
C SER A 14 -9.02 -8.00 45.15
N ARG A 15 -8.76 -6.92 44.41
CA ARG A 15 -7.69 -6.82 43.40
C ARG A 15 -6.30 -6.87 44.05
N GLN A 16 -5.44 -7.76 43.56
CA GLN A 16 -3.98 -7.68 43.69
C GLN A 16 -3.33 -7.86 42.29
N PRO A 17 -2.11 -7.34 42.07
CA PRO A 17 -1.68 -6.84 40.77
C PRO A 17 -1.13 -7.94 39.83
N ALA A 18 -1.42 -7.79 38.54
CA ALA A 18 -0.88 -8.61 37.47
C ALA A 18 0.53 -8.13 37.07
N SER A 19 1.57 -8.87 37.46
CA SER A 19 2.91 -8.71 36.88
C SER A 19 3.71 -10.01 37.00
N ALA A 20 3.66 -10.85 35.96
CA ALA A 20 4.70 -11.83 35.58
C ALA A 20 4.27 -12.77 34.42
N SER A 21 2.95 -12.95 34.19
CA SER A 21 2.45 -14.00 33.29
C SER A 21 2.39 -13.64 31.79
N THR A 22 2.47 -12.35 31.45
CA THR A 22 2.27 -11.87 30.08
C THR A 22 3.52 -12.03 29.21
N THR A 23 4.72 -11.92 29.79
CA THR A 23 5.99 -11.99 29.05
C THR A 23 6.33 -13.43 28.62
N THR A 24 6.03 -14.41 29.46
CA THR A 24 6.26 -15.84 29.17
C THR A 24 5.33 -16.35 28.06
N THR A 25 4.10 -15.86 28.03
CA THR A 25 3.10 -16.22 27.01
C THR A 25 3.51 -15.69 25.63
N ILE A 26 3.98 -14.44 25.52
CA ILE A 26 4.41 -13.84 24.23
C ILE A 26 5.68 -14.51 23.67
N SER A 27 6.63 -14.89 24.54
CA SER A 27 7.86 -15.58 24.13
C SER A 27 7.60 -17.00 23.63
N SER A 28 6.71 -17.74 24.32
CA SER A 28 6.25 -19.07 23.92
C SER A 28 5.56 -19.06 22.55
N THR A 29 4.69 -18.07 22.31
CA THR A 29 3.98 -17.94 21.02
C THR A 29 4.93 -17.61 19.86
N ARG A 30 5.95 -16.77 20.07
CA ARG A 30 6.98 -16.46 19.04
C ARG A 30 7.86 -17.67 18.69
N SER A 31 8.26 -18.45 19.69
CA SER A 31 9.08 -19.66 19.49
C SER A 31 8.31 -20.74 18.72
N THR A 32 7.06 -20.96 19.11
CA THR A 32 6.18 -21.94 18.47
C THR A 32 5.86 -21.54 17.03
N LEU A 33 5.65 -20.25 16.75
CA LEU A 33 5.45 -19.74 15.38
C LEU A 33 6.70 -19.97 14.51
N ARG A 34 7.90 -19.68 15.04
CA ARG A 34 9.18 -19.94 14.33
C ARG A 34 9.38 -21.41 14.00
N GLN A 35 9.15 -22.32 14.96
CA GLN A 35 9.30 -23.76 14.71
C GLN A 35 8.25 -24.29 13.71
N SER A 36 7.03 -23.74 13.76
CA SER A 36 5.95 -24.09 12.81
C SER A 36 6.26 -23.61 11.39
N ILE A 37 6.83 -22.41 11.24
CA ILE A 37 7.28 -21.84 9.95
C ILE A 37 8.43 -22.64 9.36
N VAL A 38 9.38 -23.12 10.18
CA VAL A 38 10.48 -23.98 9.73
C VAL A 38 9.96 -25.36 9.28
N LYS A 39 9.00 -25.94 10.02
CA LYS A 39 8.40 -27.23 9.68
C LYS A 39 7.53 -27.16 8.42
N TRP A 40 6.86 -26.03 8.18
CA TRP A 40 6.06 -25.79 6.97
C TRP A 40 6.91 -25.55 5.70
N ARG A 41 8.16 -25.10 5.86
CA ARG A 41 9.13 -24.91 4.77
C ARG A 41 9.46 -26.20 3.99
N GLY A 42 9.12 -27.37 4.53
CA GLY A 42 9.36 -28.68 3.90
C GLY A 42 8.19 -29.26 3.10
N SER A 43 7.03 -28.60 3.00
CA SER A 43 5.84 -29.17 2.36
C SER A 43 5.13 -28.11 1.50
N SER A 44 5.21 -28.27 0.17
CA SER A 44 4.58 -27.47 -0.90
C SER A 44 5.36 -26.21 -1.36
N PRO A 45 6.01 -26.26 -2.55
CA PRO A 45 6.76 -25.13 -3.13
C PRO A 45 5.90 -23.92 -3.56
N SER A 46 4.60 -24.10 -3.83
CA SER A 46 3.76 -23.05 -4.41
C SER A 46 3.03 -22.17 -3.39
N SER A 47 2.71 -22.68 -2.20
CA SER A 47 2.08 -21.92 -1.13
C SER A 47 3.10 -21.22 -0.23
N SER A 48 4.35 -21.72 -0.18
CA SER A 48 5.38 -21.23 0.74
C SER A 48 5.98 -19.87 0.41
N GLY A 49 5.96 -19.47 -0.86
CA GLY A 49 6.50 -18.19 -1.31
C GLY A 49 5.75 -16.98 -0.73
N SER A 50 4.41 -17.00 -0.78
CA SER A 50 3.59 -15.84 -0.37
C SER A 50 3.71 -15.54 1.12
N GLY A 51 3.73 -16.57 1.98
CA GLY A 51 3.91 -16.38 3.42
C GLY A 51 5.28 -15.80 3.79
N SER A 52 6.34 -16.21 3.09
CA SER A 52 7.68 -15.67 3.29
C SER A 52 7.85 -14.24 2.77
N GLU A 53 7.18 -13.89 1.68
CA GLU A 53 7.19 -12.54 1.11
C GLU A 53 6.48 -11.54 2.03
N SER A 54 5.29 -11.89 2.54
CA SER A 54 4.57 -11.03 3.48
C SER A 54 5.36 -10.80 4.77
N LEU A 55 6.03 -11.83 5.29
CA LEU A 55 6.89 -11.71 6.46
C LEU A 55 8.10 -10.80 6.18
N PHE A 56 8.76 -10.98 5.04
CA PHE A 56 9.85 -10.11 4.61
C PHE A 56 9.40 -8.64 4.49
N SER A 57 8.27 -8.40 3.84
CA SER A 57 7.70 -7.05 3.68
C SER A 57 7.44 -6.39 5.03
N PHE A 58 6.89 -7.13 5.99
CA PHE A 58 6.50 -6.59 7.29
C PHE A 58 7.65 -6.50 8.31
N GLU A 59 8.53 -7.49 8.40
CA GLU A 59 9.57 -7.53 9.44
C GLU A 59 10.86 -6.84 9.02
N GLU A 60 11.26 -7.01 7.75
CA GLU A 60 12.56 -6.55 7.25
C GLU A 60 12.44 -5.28 6.42
N LEU A 61 11.62 -5.32 5.35
CA LEU A 61 11.51 -4.19 4.42
C LEU A 61 10.78 -3.01 5.05
N ARG A 62 9.72 -3.27 5.82
CA ARG A 62 8.96 -2.29 6.62
C ARG A 62 8.53 -1.06 5.84
N GLU A 63 8.11 -1.24 4.58
CA GLU A 63 7.68 -0.14 3.70
C GLU A 63 6.60 0.74 4.34
N TYR A 64 5.74 0.16 5.17
CA TYR A 64 4.73 0.89 5.93
C TYR A 64 5.29 1.98 6.86
N GLU A 65 6.56 1.91 7.29
CA GLU A 65 7.17 2.93 8.17
C GLU A 65 7.86 4.07 7.40
N TRP A 66 8.23 3.87 6.14
CA TRP A 66 9.07 4.81 5.41
C TRP A 66 8.58 5.17 4.00
N ASN A 67 7.60 4.44 3.46
CA ASN A 67 7.05 4.69 2.15
C ASN A 67 5.61 5.25 2.27
N PRO A 68 5.42 6.58 2.20
CA PRO A 68 4.08 7.16 2.27
C PRO A 68 3.17 6.74 1.11
N MET A 69 3.73 6.31 -0.04
CA MET A 69 2.95 5.86 -1.19
C MET A 69 2.15 4.57 -0.93
N VAL A 70 2.52 3.79 0.09
CA VAL A 70 1.72 2.62 0.50
C VAL A 70 0.32 3.06 0.95
N TYR A 71 0.21 4.23 1.57
CA TYR A 71 -1.06 4.73 2.10
C TYR A 71 -1.89 5.42 1.02
N THR A 72 -1.29 6.32 0.24
CA THR A 72 -1.99 7.01 -0.87
C THR A 72 -2.41 6.02 -1.96
N GLY A 73 -1.52 5.10 -2.34
CA GLY A 73 -1.85 4.02 -3.28
C GLY A 73 -2.96 3.10 -2.79
N ALA A 74 -3.01 2.78 -1.49
CA ALA A 74 -4.11 1.98 -0.93
C ALA A 74 -5.44 2.73 -0.97
N LEU A 75 -5.46 4.03 -0.64
CA LEU A 75 -6.67 4.85 -0.67
C LEU A 75 -7.23 5.01 -2.08
N GLY A 76 -6.38 5.43 -3.03
CA GLY A 76 -6.77 5.58 -4.43
C GLY A 76 -7.36 4.29 -5.00
N ASN A 77 -6.65 3.16 -4.84
CA ASN A 77 -7.13 1.86 -5.31
C ASN A 77 -8.43 1.40 -4.62
N SER A 78 -8.61 1.73 -3.33
CA SER A 78 -9.79 1.30 -2.58
C SER A 78 -11.10 1.86 -3.12
N ILE A 79 -11.08 3.07 -3.67
CA ILE A 79 -12.24 3.75 -4.24
C ILE A 79 -12.29 3.60 -5.75
N ALA A 80 -11.17 3.74 -6.46
CA ALA A 80 -11.13 3.63 -7.92
C ALA A 80 -11.69 2.28 -8.41
N ASN A 81 -11.36 1.18 -7.72
CA ASN A 81 -11.91 -0.13 -8.05
C ASN A 81 -13.44 -0.22 -7.87
N LEU A 82 -14.02 0.53 -6.93
CA LEU A 82 -15.47 0.55 -6.74
C LEU A 82 -16.19 1.43 -7.76
N ILE A 83 -15.50 2.45 -8.30
CA ILE A 83 -16.06 3.33 -9.33
C ILE A 83 -15.98 2.66 -10.70
N TYR A 84 -14.79 2.18 -11.08
CA TYR A 84 -14.48 1.82 -12.47
C TYR A 84 -14.63 0.33 -12.81
N GLN A 85 -14.63 -0.58 -11.83
CA GLN A 85 -14.77 -2.02 -12.10
C GLN A 85 -16.23 -2.47 -12.03
N GLU A 86 -16.71 -3.14 -13.07
CA GLU A 86 -18.11 -3.57 -13.23
C GLU A 86 -18.37 -4.99 -12.72
N PHE A 87 -18.06 -5.26 -11.45
CA PHE A 87 -18.26 -6.59 -10.84
C PHE A 87 -19.61 -6.74 -10.12
N ALA A 88 -20.36 -5.65 -9.93
CA ALA A 88 -21.66 -5.61 -9.24
C ALA A 88 -22.45 -4.36 -9.67
N PRO A 89 -23.77 -4.29 -9.38
CA PRO A 89 -24.57 -3.09 -9.61
C PRO A 89 -23.94 -1.83 -8.99
N LEU A 90 -24.04 -0.70 -9.69
CA LEU A 90 -23.34 0.54 -9.32
C LEU A 90 -23.77 1.05 -7.93
N ASP A 91 -25.06 0.95 -7.60
CA ASP A 91 -25.59 1.37 -6.30
C ASP A 91 -24.97 0.57 -5.14
N GLN A 92 -24.81 -0.75 -5.31
CA GLN A 92 -24.14 -1.59 -4.33
C GLN A 92 -22.66 -1.24 -4.19
N ARG A 93 -21.97 -0.98 -5.32
CA ARG A 93 -20.56 -0.56 -5.30
C ARG A 93 -20.36 0.79 -4.62
N LEU A 94 -21.24 1.75 -4.85
CA LEU A 94 -21.14 3.08 -4.26
C LEU A 94 -21.57 3.14 -2.79
N LYS A 95 -22.47 2.26 -2.33
CA LYS A 95 -22.67 2.01 -0.90
C LYS A 95 -21.38 1.55 -0.21
N ASN A 96 -20.68 0.59 -0.81
CA ASN A 96 -19.39 0.13 -0.31
C ASN A 96 -18.32 1.24 -0.35
N ALA A 97 -18.36 2.12 -1.36
CA ALA A 97 -17.45 3.25 -1.47
C ALA A 97 -17.70 4.27 -0.37
N ALA A 98 -18.96 4.61 -0.07
CA ALA A 98 -19.34 5.47 1.04
C ALA A 98 -18.87 4.90 2.39
N ALA A 99 -19.09 3.60 2.62
CA ALA A 99 -18.63 2.92 3.83
C ALA A 99 -17.10 2.99 4.00
N ARG A 100 -16.33 2.78 2.92
CA ARG A 100 -14.85 2.93 2.95
C ARG A 100 -14.42 4.38 3.18
N ALA A 101 -15.06 5.33 2.48
CA ALA A 101 -14.76 6.76 2.61
C ALA A 101 -14.93 7.27 4.05
N ALA A 102 -15.93 6.75 4.77
CA ALA A 102 -16.15 7.11 6.17
C ALA A 102 -14.98 6.73 7.10
N HIS A 103 -14.14 5.75 6.73
CA HIS A 103 -12.98 5.32 7.52
C HIS A 103 -11.66 5.99 7.14
N VAL A 104 -11.64 6.80 6.07
CA VAL A 104 -10.42 7.48 5.59
C VAL A 104 -9.74 8.34 6.67
N PRO A 105 -10.45 9.14 7.49
CA PRO A 105 -9.81 9.94 8.52
C PRO A 105 -8.97 9.12 9.50
N GLY A 106 -9.54 8.04 10.06
CA GLY A 106 -8.84 7.17 10.99
C GLY A 106 -7.68 6.39 10.35
N PHE A 107 -7.82 6.02 9.07
CA PHE A 107 -6.73 5.41 8.32
C PHE A 107 -5.53 6.36 8.15
N LEU A 108 -5.80 7.62 7.82
CA LEU A 108 -4.75 8.64 7.67
C LEU A 108 -4.12 9.03 9.00
N ASP A 109 -4.88 9.04 10.10
CA ASP A 109 -4.32 9.22 11.44
C ASP A 109 -3.34 8.10 11.80
N GLN A 110 -3.68 6.85 11.48
CA GLN A 110 -2.79 5.72 11.67
C GLN A 110 -1.53 5.83 10.78
N ALA A 111 -1.68 6.30 9.53
CA ALA A 111 -0.56 6.54 8.64
C ALA A 111 0.42 7.57 9.22
N LYS A 112 -0.10 8.73 9.69
CA LYS A 112 0.68 9.79 10.35
C LYS A 112 1.44 9.26 11.57
N ALA A 113 0.82 8.39 12.36
CA ALA A 113 1.44 7.82 13.57
C ALA A 113 2.56 6.80 13.28
N VAL A 114 2.53 6.14 12.12
CA VAL A 114 3.45 5.06 11.77
C VAL A 114 4.59 5.53 10.89
N LEU A 115 4.35 6.53 10.03
CA LEU A 115 5.35 7.08 9.13
C LEU A 115 6.46 7.83 9.88
N LYS A 116 7.67 7.28 9.80
CA LYS A 116 8.90 7.82 10.37
C LYS A 116 9.63 8.62 9.28
N ASN A 117 10.88 8.30 8.99
CA ASN A 117 11.66 8.95 7.93
C ASN A 117 11.40 8.28 6.57
N ALA A 118 11.37 9.07 5.50
CA ALA A 118 11.08 8.64 4.14
C ALA A 118 12.07 9.28 3.14
N PRO A 119 12.30 8.67 1.96
CA PRO A 119 13.09 9.33 0.92
C PRO A 119 12.31 10.50 0.31
N ALA A 120 12.98 11.61 0.04
CA ALA A 120 12.33 12.84 -0.44
C ALA A 120 11.44 12.61 -1.68
N MET A 121 11.95 11.86 -2.66
CA MET A 121 11.21 11.52 -3.88
C MET A 121 9.90 10.75 -3.61
N HIS A 122 9.90 9.87 -2.60
CA HIS A 122 8.69 9.12 -2.22
C HIS A 122 7.65 10.04 -1.57
N VAL A 123 8.08 11.00 -0.75
CA VAL A 123 7.18 11.98 -0.14
C VAL A 123 6.58 12.90 -1.21
N GLU A 124 7.39 13.38 -2.15
CA GLU A 124 6.90 14.22 -3.25
C GLU A 124 5.90 13.48 -4.14
N THR A 125 6.16 12.21 -4.43
CA THR A 125 5.23 11.37 -5.18
C THR A 125 3.94 11.14 -4.39
N ALA A 126 4.02 10.88 -3.08
CA ALA A 126 2.84 10.71 -2.24
C ALA A 126 2.01 11.99 -2.13
N ILE A 127 2.63 13.18 -2.07
CA ILE A 127 1.92 14.47 -2.12
C ILE A 127 1.12 14.59 -3.42
N ASN A 128 1.73 14.23 -4.56
CA ASN A 128 1.05 14.28 -5.85
C ASN A 128 -0.06 13.22 -5.98
N GLN A 129 0.17 12.00 -5.49
CA GLN A 129 -0.86 10.95 -5.45
C GLN A 129 -2.04 11.38 -4.57
N ASN A 130 -1.78 11.95 -3.39
CA ASN A 130 -2.83 12.43 -2.50
C ASN A 130 -3.68 13.55 -3.13
N LYS A 131 -3.08 14.43 -3.95
CA LYS A 131 -3.86 15.40 -4.75
C LYS A 131 -4.81 14.70 -5.74
N GLY A 132 -4.33 13.62 -6.37
CA GLY A 132 -5.16 12.74 -7.19
C GLY A 132 -6.28 12.08 -6.39
N ASP A 133 -5.98 11.58 -5.20
CA ASP A 133 -6.99 10.99 -4.30
C ASP A 133 -8.04 12.03 -3.88
N VAL A 134 -7.66 13.27 -3.58
CA VAL A 134 -8.62 14.35 -3.32
C VAL A 134 -9.61 14.50 -4.49
N GLY A 135 -9.11 14.54 -5.74
CA GLY A 135 -9.96 14.61 -6.93
C GLY A 135 -10.83 13.36 -7.11
N LEU A 136 -10.29 12.17 -6.84
CA LEU A 136 -11.05 10.91 -6.92
C LEU A 136 -12.26 10.91 -5.97
N PHE A 137 -12.06 11.34 -4.72
CA PHE A 137 -13.14 11.37 -3.74
C PHE A 137 -14.10 12.53 -3.97
N LYS A 138 -13.59 13.72 -4.30
CA LYS A 138 -14.38 14.94 -4.45
C LYS A 138 -15.21 14.94 -5.73
N ASP A 139 -14.60 14.54 -6.85
CA ASP A 139 -15.17 14.76 -8.17
C ASP A 139 -15.66 13.44 -8.77
N GLU A 140 -14.80 12.42 -8.88
CA GLU A 140 -15.12 11.18 -9.58
C GLU A 140 -16.15 10.32 -8.83
N LEU A 141 -16.02 10.20 -7.51
CA LEU A 141 -17.00 9.48 -6.69
C LEU A 141 -18.38 10.14 -6.73
N MET A 142 -18.43 11.48 -6.70
CA MET A 142 -19.68 12.23 -6.79
C MET A 142 -20.30 12.14 -8.18
N LYS A 143 -19.49 12.19 -9.23
CA LYS A 143 -19.93 11.96 -10.61
C LYS A 143 -20.51 10.57 -10.78
N ALA A 144 -19.89 9.55 -10.19
CA ALA A 144 -20.39 8.18 -10.24
C ALA A 144 -21.74 8.00 -9.52
N ALA A 145 -21.98 8.76 -8.44
CA ALA A 145 -23.24 8.71 -7.70
C ALA A 145 -24.41 9.40 -8.43
N LYS A 146 -24.14 10.22 -9.45
CA LYS A 146 -25.16 10.99 -10.16
C LYS A 146 -26.23 10.07 -10.77
N GLY A 147 -27.49 10.35 -10.45
CA GLY A 147 -28.64 9.60 -10.97
C GLY A 147 -29.04 8.37 -10.14
N LEU A 148 -28.32 8.07 -9.05
CA LEU A 148 -28.73 7.08 -8.05
C LEU A 148 -29.85 7.61 -7.15
N PRO A 149 -30.49 6.79 -6.30
CA PRO A 149 -31.48 7.26 -5.35
C PRO A 149 -30.96 8.43 -4.48
N PRO A 150 -31.77 9.47 -4.20
CA PRO A 150 -31.34 10.66 -3.48
C PRO A 150 -30.66 10.37 -2.13
N ASP A 151 -31.18 9.41 -1.37
CA ASP A 151 -30.62 9.03 -0.06
C ASP A 151 -29.19 8.48 -0.20
N LEU A 152 -28.93 7.67 -1.22
CA LEU A 152 -27.61 7.13 -1.49
C LEU A 152 -26.65 8.22 -1.99
N GLN A 153 -27.11 9.15 -2.82
CA GLN A 153 -26.31 10.30 -3.22
C GLN A 153 -25.89 11.16 -2.00
N ALA A 154 -26.82 11.38 -1.06
CA ALA A 154 -26.56 12.12 0.16
C ALA A 154 -25.56 11.38 1.07
N GLU A 155 -25.70 10.05 1.21
CA GLU A 155 -24.77 9.21 1.96
C GLU A 155 -23.34 9.26 1.39
N VAL A 156 -23.20 9.06 0.07
CA VAL A 156 -21.92 9.15 -0.64
C VAL A 156 -21.31 10.55 -0.49
N GLY A 157 -22.12 11.60 -0.65
CA GLY A 157 -21.67 12.98 -0.51
C GLY A 157 -21.15 13.31 0.89
N ALA A 158 -21.85 12.87 1.93
CA ALA A 158 -21.42 13.09 3.31
C ALA A 158 -20.12 12.33 3.64
N ALA A 159 -19.97 11.09 3.16
CA ALA A 159 -18.76 10.31 3.36
C ALA A 159 -17.57 10.88 2.57
N SER A 160 -17.80 11.27 1.31
CA SER A 160 -16.81 11.94 0.46
C SER A 160 -16.29 13.21 1.11
N ALA A 161 -17.17 14.10 1.58
CA ALA A 161 -16.75 15.36 2.19
C ALA A 161 -15.82 15.17 3.39
N LYS A 162 -16.10 14.17 4.25
CA LYS A 162 -15.23 13.82 5.38
C LYS A 162 -13.86 13.28 4.92
N ALA A 163 -13.86 12.41 3.91
CA ALA A 163 -12.63 11.86 3.36
C ALA A 163 -11.76 12.93 2.70
N VAL A 164 -12.36 13.83 1.91
CA VAL A 164 -11.69 14.95 1.25
C VAL A 164 -11.02 15.87 2.28
N ALA A 165 -11.73 16.25 3.34
CA ALA A 165 -11.14 17.08 4.39
C ALA A 165 -9.93 16.42 5.04
N ALA A 166 -9.99 15.10 5.32
CA ALA A 166 -8.88 14.36 5.89
C ALA A 166 -7.69 14.21 4.92
N LEU A 167 -7.96 13.98 3.62
CA LEU A 167 -6.92 13.92 2.58
C LEU A 167 -6.23 15.28 2.40
N GLU A 168 -6.97 16.39 2.43
CA GLU A 168 -6.39 17.73 2.36
C GLU A 168 -5.52 18.04 3.59
N GLU A 169 -5.96 17.64 4.78
CA GLU A 169 -5.14 17.73 6.00
C GLU A 169 -3.89 16.87 5.90
N PHE A 170 -4.01 15.63 5.42
CA PHE A 170 -2.88 14.74 5.23
C PHE A 170 -1.89 15.28 4.20
N GLY A 171 -2.34 15.88 3.11
CA GLY A 171 -1.49 16.57 2.14
C GLY A 171 -0.69 17.71 2.79
N LYS A 172 -1.34 18.53 3.62
CA LYS A 172 -0.66 19.58 4.39
C LYS A 172 0.36 18.99 5.37
N TRP A 173 0.04 17.87 6.01
CA TRP A 173 0.96 17.16 6.90
C TRP A 173 2.17 16.59 6.14
N LEU A 174 1.97 15.98 4.97
CA LEU A 174 3.07 15.50 4.13
C LEU A 174 4.02 16.65 3.76
N GLU A 175 3.47 17.82 3.39
CA GLU A 175 4.26 18.99 2.99
C GLU A 175 4.97 19.67 4.17
N LYS A 176 4.31 19.80 5.32
CA LYS A 176 4.80 20.61 6.44
C LYS A 176 5.51 19.83 7.53
N ASP A 177 5.24 18.53 7.65
CA ASP A 177 5.83 17.66 8.67
C ASP A 177 6.78 16.63 8.04
N LEU A 178 6.29 15.76 7.15
CA LEU A 178 7.09 14.65 6.65
C LEU A 178 8.19 15.11 5.68
N LYS A 179 7.87 16.00 4.74
CA LYS A 179 8.81 16.47 3.71
C LYS A 179 10.06 17.15 4.31
N PRO A 180 9.98 18.08 5.28
CA PRO A 180 11.16 18.71 5.86
C PRO A 180 12.14 17.74 6.54
N ARG A 181 11.65 16.57 7.01
CA ARG A 181 12.47 15.55 7.66
C ARG A 181 12.77 14.34 6.77
N ALA A 182 12.39 14.38 5.49
CA ALA A 182 12.55 13.29 4.52
C ALA A 182 14.00 13.17 4.03
N THR A 183 14.81 12.46 4.82
CA THR A 183 16.27 12.35 4.65
C THR A 183 16.76 10.93 4.46
N LYS A 184 15.83 9.96 4.38
CA LYS A 184 16.18 8.55 4.19
C LYS A 184 16.79 8.34 2.81
N ASP A 185 17.86 7.55 2.73
CA ASP A 185 18.40 7.07 1.44
C ASP A 185 17.31 6.31 0.66
N GLU A 186 17.19 6.64 -0.62
CA GLU A 186 16.27 5.99 -1.55
C GLU A 186 16.74 4.59 -1.95
N HIS A 187 18.03 4.29 -1.80
CA HIS A 187 18.57 2.97 -2.06
C HIS A 187 18.27 2.01 -0.90
N LEU A 188 17.68 0.87 -1.21
CA LEU A 188 17.38 -0.18 -0.21
C LEU A 188 18.64 -0.85 0.37
N GLY A 189 19.79 -0.71 -0.31
CA GLY A 189 20.99 -1.47 -0.02
C GLY A 189 20.93 -2.91 -0.55
N LYS A 190 22.10 -3.52 -0.73
CA LYS A 190 22.27 -4.81 -1.44
C LYS A 190 21.40 -5.94 -0.88
N ALA A 191 21.44 -6.16 0.43
CA ALA A 191 20.76 -7.30 1.05
C ALA A 191 19.23 -7.23 0.93
N LEU A 192 18.63 -6.06 1.16
CA LEU A 192 17.18 -5.88 1.00
C LEU A 192 16.79 -5.93 -0.48
N PHE A 193 17.60 -5.35 -1.37
CA PHE A 193 17.34 -5.39 -2.81
C PHE A 193 17.37 -6.82 -3.36
N GLU A 194 18.38 -7.62 -3.00
CA GLU A 194 18.48 -9.03 -3.41
C GLU A 194 17.29 -9.88 -2.97
N LYS A 195 16.87 -9.74 -1.70
CA LYS A 195 15.69 -10.43 -1.18
C LYS A 195 14.42 -9.97 -1.89
N LYS A 196 14.22 -8.66 -2.03
CA LYS A 196 13.05 -8.09 -2.72
C LYS A 196 12.99 -8.56 -4.18
N LEU A 197 14.13 -8.60 -4.87
CA LEU A 197 14.23 -9.07 -6.26
C LEU A 197 13.87 -10.55 -6.39
N THR A 198 14.32 -11.40 -5.46
CA THR A 198 13.98 -12.83 -5.42
C THR A 198 12.47 -13.03 -5.31
N PHE A 199 11.80 -12.30 -4.40
CA PHE A 199 10.34 -12.38 -4.26
C PHE A 199 9.61 -11.82 -5.49
N ALA A 200 10.04 -10.67 -6.01
CA ALA A 200 9.40 -10.03 -7.15
C ALA A 200 9.50 -10.87 -8.44
N LEU A 201 10.68 -11.46 -8.71
CA LEU A 201 10.91 -12.25 -9.92
C LEU A 201 10.56 -13.73 -9.75
N LYS A 202 10.30 -14.19 -8.52
CA LYS A 202 10.10 -15.61 -8.16
C LYS A 202 11.18 -16.51 -8.78
N SER A 203 12.42 -16.04 -8.69
CA SER A 203 13.57 -16.59 -9.40
C SER A 203 14.82 -16.52 -8.54
N ASN A 204 15.75 -17.44 -8.78
CA ASN A 204 17.05 -17.49 -8.09
C ASN A 204 18.13 -16.64 -8.80
N LEU A 205 17.74 -15.78 -9.74
CA LEU A 205 18.68 -14.87 -10.40
C LEU A 205 19.14 -13.78 -9.44
N THR A 206 20.46 -13.65 -9.33
CA THR A 206 21.09 -12.52 -8.62
C THR A 206 20.90 -11.21 -9.38
N PRO A 207 20.89 -10.04 -8.70
CA PRO A 207 20.88 -8.74 -9.36
C PRO A 207 21.92 -8.61 -10.48
N GLU A 208 23.14 -9.11 -10.26
CA GLU A 208 24.22 -9.03 -11.23
C GLU A 208 23.96 -9.91 -12.45
N GLN A 209 23.33 -11.08 -12.28
CA GLN A 209 22.90 -11.91 -13.41
C GLN A 209 21.76 -11.26 -14.19
N VAL A 210 20.80 -10.63 -13.50
CA VAL A 210 19.72 -9.89 -14.15
C VAL A 210 20.29 -8.73 -14.96
N LEU A 211 21.19 -7.94 -14.38
CA LEU A 211 21.83 -6.81 -15.06
C LEU A 211 22.59 -7.25 -16.30
N ARG A 212 23.46 -8.26 -16.21
CA ARG A 212 24.22 -8.75 -17.36
C ARG A 212 23.31 -9.22 -18.50
N ARG A 213 22.22 -9.93 -18.19
CA ARG A 213 21.25 -10.37 -19.20
C ARG A 213 20.54 -9.19 -19.83
N ALA A 214 20.11 -8.21 -19.04
CA ALA A 214 19.45 -7.01 -19.53
C ALA A 214 20.37 -6.20 -20.46
N GLU A 215 21.64 -6.04 -20.11
CA GLU A 215 22.62 -5.32 -20.94
C GLU A 215 22.88 -6.02 -22.27
N SER A 216 23.05 -7.34 -22.25
CA SER A 216 23.21 -8.15 -23.46
C SER A 216 21.98 -8.06 -24.36
N GLU A 217 20.78 -8.15 -23.80
CA GLU A 217 19.55 -8.11 -24.58
C GLU A 217 19.28 -6.71 -25.13
N LYS A 218 19.56 -5.66 -24.35
CA LYS A 218 19.50 -4.26 -24.83
C LYS A 218 20.39 -4.05 -26.06
N ALA A 219 21.63 -4.54 -26.01
CA ALA A 219 22.56 -4.41 -27.14
C ALA A 219 22.05 -5.15 -28.39
N ARG A 220 21.57 -6.39 -28.22
CA ARG A 220 21.01 -7.20 -29.31
C ARG A 220 19.79 -6.52 -29.96
N VAL A 221 18.82 -6.11 -29.14
CA VAL A 221 17.59 -5.46 -29.62
C VAL A 221 17.87 -4.12 -30.29
N HIS A 222 18.76 -3.29 -29.75
CA HIS A 222 19.14 -2.03 -30.40
C HIS A 222 19.80 -2.24 -31.77
N ALA A 223 20.65 -3.27 -31.91
CA ALA A 223 21.27 -3.60 -33.19
C ALA A 223 20.22 -4.04 -34.23
N GLU A 224 19.25 -4.86 -33.81
CA GLU A 224 18.14 -5.31 -34.65
C GLU A 224 17.23 -4.16 -35.07
N MET A 225 16.86 -3.29 -34.12
CA MET A 225 16.10 -2.07 -34.40
C MET A 225 16.82 -1.18 -35.42
N TYR A 226 18.13 -0.99 -35.27
CA TYR A 226 18.91 -0.20 -36.22
C TYR A 226 18.94 -0.83 -37.61
N ALA A 227 19.16 -2.14 -37.70
CA ALA A 227 19.18 -2.86 -38.98
C ALA A 227 17.85 -2.77 -39.73
N LEU A 228 16.72 -2.76 -39.00
CA LEU A 228 15.38 -2.59 -39.57
C LEU A 228 15.07 -1.12 -39.91
N ALA A 229 15.46 -0.17 -39.06
CA ALA A 229 15.16 1.24 -39.25
C ALA A 229 16.01 1.91 -40.33
N ALA A 230 17.28 1.52 -40.50
CA ALA A 230 18.19 2.12 -41.46
C ALA A 230 17.68 2.09 -42.93
N PRO A 231 17.20 0.96 -43.48
CA PRO A 231 16.66 0.94 -44.84
C PRO A 231 15.36 1.75 -44.96
N LEU A 232 14.47 1.70 -43.96
CA LEU A 232 13.24 2.49 -43.95
C LEU A 232 13.53 3.99 -43.90
N TYR A 233 14.49 4.41 -43.07
CA TYR A 233 14.91 5.80 -43.01
C TYR A 233 15.41 6.28 -44.37
N LYS A 234 16.19 5.45 -45.07
CA LYS A 234 16.61 5.77 -46.44
C LYS A 234 15.40 5.91 -47.36
N GLU A 235 14.46 4.98 -47.35
CA GLU A 235 13.23 5.02 -48.17
C GLU A 235 12.38 6.27 -47.93
N TYR A 236 12.13 6.63 -46.66
CA TYR A 236 11.27 7.77 -46.30
C TYR A 236 11.93 9.14 -46.44
N TYR A 237 13.27 9.21 -46.41
CA TYR A 237 14.00 10.47 -46.38
C TYR A 237 15.06 10.63 -47.49
N SER A 238 15.08 9.74 -48.50
CA SER A 238 16.01 9.87 -49.64
C SER A 238 15.59 10.88 -50.72
N GLU A 239 14.39 11.48 -50.66
CA GLU A 239 13.90 12.41 -51.70
C GLU A 239 13.84 13.89 -51.30
N ASP A 240 14.62 14.39 -50.34
CA ASP A 240 14.53 15.83 -49.98
C ASP A 240 15.85 16.55 -49.62
N VAL A 241 16.91 16.34 -50.40
CA VAL A 241 18.09 17.25 -50.43
C VAL A 241 18.61 17.51 -51.86
N ALA A 242 17.73 17.48 -52.86
CA ALA A 242 18.08 17.83 -54.24
C ALA A 242 17.08 18.85 -54.81
N GLY A 243 17.12 20.08 -54.31
CA GLY A 243 16.34 21.16 -54.90
C GLY A 243 16.20 22.39 -54.03
N LYS A 244 17.27 23.19 -53.94
CA LYS A 244 17.24 24.66 -53.76
C LYS A 244 18.67 25.20 -53.82
N ASP A 245 19.16 25.35 -55.04
CA ASP A 245 20.10 26.41 -55.45
C ASP A 245 19.52 27.08 -56.69
#